data_AF-A0AAP3M642-F1
#
_entry.id   AF-A0AAP3M642-F1
#
_cell.length_a   1.000
_cell.length_b   1.000
_cell.length_c   1.000
_cell.angle_alpha   90.00
_cell.angle_beta   90.00
_cell.angle_gamma   90.00
#
_symmetry.space_group_name_H-M   'P 1'
#
loop_
_entity.id
_entity.type
_entity.pdbx_description
1 polymer ?
#
loop_
_entity_poly.entity_id
_entity_poly.type
_entity_poly.pdbx_seq_one_letter_code
_entity_poly.pdbx_strand_id
1 'polypeptide(L)'
;MFKSVALAAALSTLSLGIAAPAVAGNPMKMSSDTPRVLRISKGICASSKQQMVSWARKIDGFGSFAVPRYPAGQTVDCSNSGATLPIGKSWGFGDQQSADAAALAACTANLPSGFKTCAVIGQSFAQ
;
A
#
# COMPACT_ATOMS: atom_id res chain seq x y z
N MET A 1 -31.62 36.27 12.64
CA MET A 1 -32.54 36.25 11.48
C MET A 1 -31.74 35.84 10.26
N PHE A 2 -32.12 34.72 9.65
CA PHE A 2 -31.44 34.09 8.51
C PHE A 2 -31.79 34.83 7.21
N LYS A 3 -30.81 35.03 6.34
CA LYS A 3 -31.04 35.36 4.92
C LYS A 3 -30.38 34.29 4.07
N SER A 4 -31.22 33.42 3.52
CA SER A 4 -30.89 32.36 2.59
C SER A 4 -30.43 32.93 1.26
N VAL A 5 -29.32 32.42 0.73
CA VAL A 5 -28.97 32.54 -0.69
C VAL A 5 -28.98 31.14 -1.26
N ALA A 6 -29.96 30.90 -2.13
CA ALA A 6 -30.07 29.69 -2.93
C ALA A 6 -28.95 29.71 -3.97
N LEU A 7 -28.06 28.70 -3.93
CA LEU A 7 -27.12 28.45 -5.02
C LEU A 7 -27.80 27.50 -6.01
N ALA A 8 -28.13 28.03 -7.17
CA ALA A 8 -28.75 27.32 -8.27
C ALA A 8 -27.86 26.15 -8.74
N ALA A 9 -28.41 24.94 -8.71
CA ALA A 9 -27.86 23.77 -9.38
C ALA A 9 -28.44 23.70 -10.79
N ALA A 10 -27.60 23.94 -11.80
CA ALA A 10 -27.82 23.66 -13.22
C ALA A 10 -26.44 23.75 -13.89
N LEU A 11 -25.94 22.84 -14.72
CA LEU A 11 -26.45 21.69 -15.46
C LEU A 11 -25.20 20.88 -15.91
N SER A 12 -25.46 19.68 -16.45
CA SER A 12 -24.61 18.97 -17.44
C SER A 12 -23.55 18.00 -16.90
N THR A 13 -24.01 16.77 -16.67
CA THR A 13 -23.47 15.54 -17.28
C THR A 13 -21.99 15.54 -17.69
N LEU A 14 -21.15 15.09 -16.78
CA LEU A 14 -20.24 13.96 -17.04
C LEU A 14 -19.83 13.45 -15.68
N SER A 15 -20.30 12.25 -15.38
CA SER A 15 -19.92 11.47 -14.20
C SER A 15 -18.40 11.22 -14.28
N LEU A 16 -17.59 12.16 -13.81
CA LEU A 16 -16.29 11.80 -13.25
C LEU A 16 -16.63 11.06 -11.97
N GLY A 17 -16.89 9.76 -12.13
CA GLY A 17 -16.77 8.82 -11.05
C GLY A 17 -15.39 9.05 -10.46
N ILE A 18 -15.38 9.72 -9.31
CA ILE A 18 -14.22 9.74 -8.44
C ILE A 18 -14.11 8.28 -8.01
N ALA A 19 -13.38 7.51 -8.79
CA ALA A 19 -12.90 6.22 -8.35
C ALA A 19 -12.03 6.57 -7.14
N ALA A 20 -12.63 6.53 -5.95
CA ALA A 20 -11.92 6.03 -4.79
C ALA A 20 -11.15 4.81 -5.30
N PRO A 21 -9.84 4.67 -5.06
CA PRO A 21 -9.13 3.46 -5.41
C PRO A 21 -9.82 2.33 -4.64
N ALA A 22 -10.76 1.68 -5.31
CA ALA A 22 -11.39 0.49 -4.83
C ALA A 22 -10.25 -0.50 -4.73
N VAL A 23 -9.97 -0.90 -3.50
CA VAL A 23 -9.16 -2.06 -3.16
C VAL A 23 -9.93 -3.28 -3.68
N ALA A 24 -10.00 -3.43 -5.00
CA ALA A 24 -10.79 -4.42 -5.68
C ALA A 24 -9.97 -5.71 -5.71
N GLY A 25 -10.09 -6.49 -4.63
CA GLY A 25 -9.74 -7.89 -4.64
C GLY A 25 -10.70 -8.63 -5.57
N ASN A 26 -10.30 -8.85 -6.82
CA ASN A 26 -10.88 -9.93 -7.61
C ASN A 26 -10.46 -11.26 -6.95
N PRO A 27 -11.38 -12.16 -6.58
CA PRO A 27 -11.04 -13.51 -6.19
C PRO A 27 -10.72 -14.31 -7.45
N MET A 28 -9.62 -13.97 -8.15
CA MET A 28 -9.13 -14.79 -9.23
C MET A 28 -8.34 -15.96 -8.65
N LYS A 29 -8.78 -17.14 -9.06
CA LYS A 29 -8.27 -18.47 -8.78
C LYS A 29 -6.73 -18.47 -8.73
N MET A 30 -6.16 -18.88 -7.59
CA MET A 30 -4.72 -19.14 -7.45
C MET A 30 -4.23 -20.01 -8.62
N SER A 31 -3.52 -19.39 -9.57
CA SER A 31 -2.79 -20.14 -10.59
C SER A 31 -1.54 -20.70 -9.94
N SER A 32 -1.55 -22.00 -9.71
CA SER A 32 -0.59 -22.73 -8.87
C SER A 32 0.73 -23.08 -9.58
N ASP A 33 1.06 -22.48 -10.72
CA ASP A 33 2.17 -22.98 -11.56
C ASP A 33 3.30 -21.97 -11.84
N THR A 34 3.16 -20.69 -11.46
CA THR A 34 4.24 -19.72 -11.63
C THR A 34 4.87 -19.40 -10.27
N PRO A 35 6.16 -19.74 -10.04
CA PRO A 35 6.84 -19.34 -8.82
C PRO A 35 6.80 -17.81 -8.71
N ARG A 36 6.48 -17.31 -7.51
CA ARG A 36 6.49 -15.88 -7.22
C ARG A 36 7.68 -15.52 -6.38
N VAL A 37 8.27 -14.38 -6.70
CA VAL A 37 9.41 -13.83 -5.98
C VAL A 37 8.91 -12.73 -5.06
N LEU A 38 9.32 -12.80 -3.80
CA LEU A 38 9.14 -11.73 -2.83
C LEU A 38 10.53 -11.20 -2.42
N ARG A 39 10.88 -10.00 -2.89
CA ARG A 39 12.10 -9.30 -2.49
C ARG A 39 11.78 -8.50 -1.24
N ILE A 40 12.50 -8.75 -0.14
CA ILE A 40 12.32 -8.04 1.13
C ILE A 40 13.62 -7.33 1.49
N SER A 41 13.52 -6.07 1.91
CA SER A 41 14.65 -5.30 2.41
C SER A 41 15.32 -5.96 3.62
N LYS A 42 16.64 -5.80 3.74
CA LYS A 42 17.39 -6.26 4.92
C LYS A 42 16.93 -5.48 6.16
N GLY A 43 16.93 -6.15 7.32
CA GLY A 43 16.55 -5.51 8.60
C GLY A 43 15.05 -5.57 8.96
N ILE A 44 14.22 -6.24 8.15
CA ILE A 44 12.81 -6.48 8.51
C ILE A 44 12.70 -7.62 9.53
N CYS A 45 11.90 -7.42 10.57
CA CYS A 45 11.63 -8.40 11.62
C CYS A 45 10.98 -9.68 11.06
N ALA A 46 11.26 -10.84 11.69
CA ALA A 46 10.80 -12.14 11.21
C ALA A 46 9.26 -12.24 11.14
N SER A 47 8.55 -11.68 12.11
CA SER A 47 7.08 -11.61 12.14
C SER A 47 6.51 -10.81 10.96
N SER A 48 7.09 -9.65 10.65
CA SER A 48 6.70 -8.84 9.49
C SER A 48 7.00 -9.56 8.18
N LYS A 49 8.14 -10.26 8.08
CA LYS A 49 8.46 -11.10 6.90
C LYS A 49 7.40 -12.16 6.67
N GLN A 50 6.97 -12.87 7.71
CA GLN A 50 5.90 -13.88 7.62
C GLN A 50 4.59 -13.26 7.10
N GLN A 51 4.22 -12.06 7.58
CA GLN A 51 3.05 -11.36 7.05
C GLN A 51 3.19 -10.98 5.57
N MET A 52 4.37 -10.51 5.16
CA MET A 52 4.65 -10.17 3.75
C MET A 52 4.59 -11.41 2.86
N VAL A 53 5.14 -12.54 3.31
CA VAL A 53 5.04 -13.83 2.60
C VAL A 53 3.58 -14.27 2.48
N SER A 54 2.82 -14.24 3.58
CA SER A 54 1.40 -14.61 3.54
C SER A 54 0.58 -13.68 2.65
N TRP A 55 0.92 -12.41 2.57
CA TRP A 55 0.29 -11.44 1.68
C TRP A 55 0.65 -11.69 0.21
N ALA A 56 1.94 -11.87 -0.10
CA ALA A 56 2.44 -12.12 -1.45
C ALA A 56 1.86 -13.40 -2.08
N ARG A 57 1.51 -14.39 -1.26
CA ARG A 57 0.81 -15.62 -1.71
C ARG A 57 -0.63 -15.40 -2.15
N LYS A 58 -1.27 -14.29 -1.78
CA LYS A 58 -2.71 -14.04 -1.98
C LYS A 58 -3.02 -12.98 -3.03
N ILE A 59 -2.04 -12.22 -3.47
CA ILE A 59 -2.24 -11.16 -4.46
C ILE A 59 -2.12 -11.71 -5.88
N ASP A 60 -2.31 -10.88 -6.90
CA ASP A 60 -2.00 -11.19 -8.30
C ASP A 60 -1.20 -10.04 -8.91
N GLY A 61 -0.55 -10.28 -10.06
CA GLY A 61 0.29 -9.28 -10.74
C GLY A 61 1.52 -8.84 -9.93
N PHE A 62 1.96 -7.60 -10.17
CA PHE A 62 2.99 -6.94 -9.39
C PHE A 62 2.37 -6.30 -8.15
N GLY A 63 3.08 -6.41 -7.02
CA GLY A 63 2.68 -5.79 -5.76
C GLY A 63 3.86 -5.25 -4.98
N SER A 64 3.58 -4.27 -4.13
CA SER A 64 4.59 -3.61 -3.32
C SER A 64 4.12 -3.35 -1.91
N PHE A 65 5.11 -3.26 -1.02
CA PHE A 65 4.93 -3.10 0.40
C PHE A 65 5.82 -1.97 0.87
N ALA A 66 5.24 -0.91 1.40
CA ALA A 66 5.93 0.29 1.85
C ALA A 66 5.62 0.59 3.32
N VAL A 67 6.62 1.08 4.04
CA VAL A 67 6.50 1.48 5.45
C VAL A 67 7.18 2.83 5.68
N PRO A 68 6.78 3.58 6.71
CA PRO A 68 7.46 4.78 7.13
C PRO A 68 8.93 4.48 7.49
N ARG A 69 9.86 5.31 7.03
CA ARG A 69 11.27 5.21 7.42
C ARG A 69 11.46 5.78 8.81
N TYR A 70 11.98 4.96 9.71
CA TYR A 70 12.48 5.44 10.99
C TYR A 70 13.50 6.58 10.79
N PRO A 71 13.46 7.63 11.65
CA PRO A 71 14.49 8.65 11.66
C PRO A 71 15.88 8.04 11.83
N ALA A 72 16.90 8.71 11.27
CA ALA A 72 18.29 8.27 11.42
C ALA A 72 18.66 8.13 12.91
N GLY A 73 19.29 7.01 13.27
CA GLY A 73 19.68 6.70 14.65
C GLY A 73 18.65 5.92 15.47
N GLN A 74 17.45 5.68 14.96
CA GLN A 74 16.51 4.77 15.62
C GLN A 74 16.75 3.32 15.20
N THR A 75 16.84 2.43 16.19
CA THR A 75 16.94 0.98 15.98
C THR A 75 15.55 0.37 16.05
N VAL A 76 15.22 -0.52 15.12
CA VAL A 76 13.97 -1.28 15.16
C VAL A 76 14.13 -2.41 16.17
N ASP A 77 13.41 -2.34 17.29
CA ASP A 77 13.33 -3.45 18.23
C ASP A 77 12.29 -4.48 17.75
N CYS A 78 12.79 -5.59 17.20
CA CYS A 78 11.96 -6.70 16.76
C CYS A 78 11.30 -7.49 17.92
N SER A 79 11.73 -7.26 19.15
CA SER A 79 11.20 -7.91 20.36
C SER A 79 9.96 -7.19 20.91
N ASN A 80 9.91 -5.85 20.74
CA ASN A 80 8.79 -4.99 21.14
C ASN A 80 8.17 -4.25 19.94
N SER A 81 8.07 -4.92 18.78
CA SER A 81 7.43 -4.37 17.58
C SER A 81 5.89 -4.28 17.73
N GLY A 82 5.41 -3.63 18.80
CA GLY A 82 4.03 -3.22 19.00
C GLY A 82 3.69 -1.92 18.27
N ALA A 83 4.69 -1.20 17.76
CA ALA A 83 4.48 -0.06 16.87
C ALA A 83 3.99 -0.58 15.51
N THR A 84 2.67 -0.75 15.40
CA THR A 84 1.98 -0.99 14.13
C THR A 84 2.13 0.28 13.29
N LEU A 85 3.27 0.43 12.62
CA LEU A 85 3.42 1.51 11.65
C LEU A 85 2.41 1.29 10.52
N PRO A 86 1.79 2.36 10.02
CA PRO A 86 0.89 2.25 8.89
C PRO A 86 1.66 1.69 7.70
N ILE A 87 1.07 0.70 7.07
CA ILE A 87 1.69 -0.03 5.97
C ILE A 87 0.96 0.34 4.68
N GLY A 88 1.68 0.88 3.71
CA GLY A 88 1.19 1.01 2.34
C GLY A 88 1.35 -0.31 1.60
N LYS A 89 0.26 -0.85 1.05
CA LYS A 89 0.29 -2.06 0.22
C LYS A 89 -0.37 -1.78 -1.12
N SER A 90 0.16 -2.37 -2.18
CA SER A 90 -0.37 -2.28 -3.54
C SER A 90 -0.23 -3.62 -4.23
N TRP A 91 -1.15 -3.98 -5.12
CA TRP A 91 -1.10 -5.22 -5.90
C TRP A 91 -2.00 -5.15 -7.13
N GLY A 92 -1.88 -6.12 -8.02
CA GLY A 92 -2.67 -6.21 -9.25
C GLY A 92 -2.16 -5.33 -10.39
N PHE A 93 -0.94 -4.79 -10.27
CA PHE A 93 -0.35 -3.94 -11.30
C PHE A 93 0.30 -4.77 -12.41
N GLY A 94 0.40 -4.17 -13.61
CA GLY A 94 1.09 -4.77 -14.76
C GLY A 94 2.61 -4.62 -14.73
N ASP A 95 3.13 -3.77 -13.86
CA ASP A 95 4.56 -3.50 -13.71
C ASP A 95 4.92 -3.13 -12.25
N GLN A 96 6.20 -3.33 -11.89
CA GLN A 96 6.68 -3.08 -10.52
C GLN A 96 6.72 -1.60 -10.15
N GLN A 97 6.91 -0.70 -11.12
CA GLN A 97 7.04 0.74 -10.87
C GLN A 97 5.70 1.33 -10.43
N SER A 98 4.61 0.94 -11.09
CA SER A 98 3.25 1.33 -10.73
C SER A 98 2.85 0.78 -9.35
N ALA A 99 3.22 -0.48 -9.06
CA ALA A 99 3.01 -1.07 -7.73
C ALA A 99 3.76 -0.27 -6.65
N ASP A 100 5.04 0.04 -6.87
CA ASP A 100 5.87 0.78 -5.90
C ASP A 100 5.30 2.17 -5.63
N ALA A 101 4.93 2.90 -6.69
CA ALA A 101 4.33 4.23 -6.57
C ALA A 101 3.02 4.19 -5.77
N ALA A 102 2.15 3.21 -6.02
CA ALA A 102 0.90 3.05 -5.30
C ALA A 102 1.12 2.70 -3.81
N ALA A 103 2.07 1.82 -3.50
CA ALA A 103 2.40 1.48 -2.10
C ALA A 103 2.99 2.68 -1.35
N LEU A 104 3.88 3.45 -2.00
CA LEU A 104 4.45 4.67 -1.42
C LEU A 104 3.38 5.75 -1.20
N ALA A 105 2.47 5.94 -2.15
CA ALA A 105 1.36 6.88 -2.01
C ALA A 105 0.44 6.48 -0.84
N ALA A 106 0.07 5.20 -0.74
CA ALA A 106 -0.75 4.68 0.35
C ALA A 106 -0.07 4.84 1.72
N CYS A 107 1.25 4.63 1.79
CA CYS A 107 2.04 4.83 3.00
C CYS A 107 2.12 6.33 3.38
N THR A 108 2.36 7.20 2.40
CA THR A 108 2.48 8.66 2.61
C THR A 108 1.16 9.28 3.03
N ALA A 109 0.03 8.78 2.53
CA ALA A 109 -1.30 9.24 2.94
C ALA A 109 -1.61 8.96 4.42
N ASN A 110 -0.99 7.93 5.00
CA ASN A 110 -1.22 7.50 6.39
C ASN A 110 -0.01 7.78 7.29
N LEU A 111 0.88 8.69 6.89
CA LEU A 111 2.16 8.86 7.56
C LEU A 111 1.98 9.42 8.99
N PRO A 112 2.48 8.74 10.05
CA PRO A 112 2.35 9.24 11.40
C PRO A 112 3.22 10.49 11.60
N SER A 113 2.79 11.38 12.49
CA SER A 113 3.59 12.53 12.92
C SER A 113 4.95 12.07 13.45
N GLY A 114 6.04 12.66 12.93
CA GLY A 114 7.42 12.30 13.29
C GLY A 114 8.15 11.45 12.25
N PHE A 115 7.43 10.88 11.29
CA PHE A 115 8.02 10.28 10.09
C PHE A 115 8.07 11.34 8.98
N LYS A 116 9.03 11.24 8.06
CA LYS A 116 9.17 12.17 6.93
C LYS A 116 9.04 11.53 5.56
N THR A 117 9.33 10.24 5.46
CA THR A 117 9.38 9.52 4.19
C THR A 117 8.90 8.09 4.38
N CYS A 118 8.36 7.51 3.30
CA CYS A 118 8.11 6.08 3.18
C CYS A 118 9.20 5.42 2.33
N ALA A 119 9.43 4.14 2.56
CA ALA A 119 10.27 3.31 1.71
C ALA A 119 9.58 2.00 1.38
N VAL A 120 9.77 1.55 0.14
CA VAL A 120 9.40 0.19 -0.26
C VAL A 120 10.35 -0.78 0.44
N ILE A 121 9.78 -1.72 1.17
CA ILE A 121 10.48 -2.79 1.88
C ILE A 121 10.18 -4.17 1.30
N GLY A 122 9.20 -4.27 0.41
CA GLY A 122 8.76 -5.51 -0.19
C GLY A 122 8.30 -5.31 -1.62
N GLN A 123 8.73 -6.19 -2.53
CA GLN A 123 8.26 -6.25 -3.91
C GLN A 123 7.90 -7.69 -4.25
N SER A 124 6.71 -7.90 -4.80
CA SER A 124 6.18 -9.21 -5.17
C SER A 124 5.84 -9.24 -6.65
N PHE A 125 6.33 -10.24 -7.37
CA PHE A 125 6.10 -10.40 -8.81
C PHE A 125 6.16 -11.88 -9.20
N ALA A 126 5.52 -12.20 -10.33
CA ALA A 126 5.63 -13.53 -10.94
C ALA A 126 6.99 -13.65 -11.67
N GLN A 127 7.61 -14.82 -11.60
CA GLN A 127 8.86 -15.13 -12.28
C GLN A 127 8.63 -15.72 -13.67
#